data_AF-A0A1I4FUT4-F1
#
_entry.id   AF-A0A1I4FUT4-F1
#
_cell.length_a   1.000
_cell.length_b   1.000
_cell.length_c   1.000
_cell.angle_alpha   90.00
_cell.angle_beta   90.00
_cell.angle_gamma   90.00
#
_symmetry.space_group_name_H-M   'P 1'
#
loop_
_entity.id
_entity.type
_entity.pdbx_description
1 polymer ?
#
loop_
_entity_poly.entity_id
_entity_poly.type
_entity_poly.pdbx_seq_one_letter_code
_entity_poly.pdbx_strand_id
1 'polypeptide(L)'
;MYLITESGLNDKAPYDPTLLAFFHQGVEIRNPYLSPCGGYEVDPVAVYGFGEVWTGGDCRALDLTLPDGCVLRLTNEDGLRTPDPNEWESAIIGRLSSDHDEIAWCVLGEVPLTTDR
;
A
#
# COMPACT_ATOMS: atom_id res chain seq x y z
N MET A 1 6.27 -4.88 -17.16
CA MET A 1 5.49 -6.04 -17.65
C MET A 1 4.49 -6.34 -16.56
N TYR A 2 3.26 -5.83 -16.71
CA TYR A 2 2.21 -6.04 -15.73
C TYR A 2 1.88 -7.54 -15.73
N LEU A 3 2.00 -8.19 -14.57
CA LEU A 3 1.56 -9.57 -14.39
C LEU A 3 0.04 -9.58 -14.38
N ILE A 4 -0.55 -9.61 -15.57
CA ILE A 4 -1.99 -9.78 -15.76
C ILE A 4 -2.27 -11.27 -15.47
N THR A 5 -2.72 -11.58 -14.27
CA THR A 5 -3.32 -12.88 -13.97
C THR A 5 -4.73 -12.93 -14.58
N GLU A 6 -5.08 -14.05 -15.21
CA GLU A 6 -6.34 -14.32 -15.94
C GLU A 6 -7.62 -14.30 -15.07
N SER A 7 -7.57 -13.76 -13.85
CA SER A 7 -8.67 -13.77 -12.87
C SER A 7 -9.54 -12.51 -12.87
N GLY A 8 -9.27 -11.52 -13.73
CA GLY A 8 -10.13 -10.32 -13.88
C GLY A 8 -10.21 -9.42 -12.64
N LEU A 9 -9.22 -9.47 -11.74
CA LEU A 9 -9.16 -8.74 -10.47
C LEU A 9 -7.96 -7.77 -10.39
N ASN A 10 -7.45 -7.31 -11.54
CA ASN A 10 -6.25 -6.45 -11.64
C ASN A 10 -6.56 -4.97 -11.91
N ASP A 11 -7.82 -4.53 -11.77
CA ASP A 11 -8.17 -3.16 -12.15
C ASP A 11 -7.93 -2.20 -10.99
N LYS A 12 -7.16 -1.16 -11.27
CA LYS A 12 -7.08 0.08 -10.49
C LYS A 12 -8.47 0.42 -9.96
N ALA A 13 -8.66 0.36 -8.64
CA ALA A 13 -9.93 0.66 -8.02
C ALA A 13 -9.92 2.09 -7.46
N PRO A 14 -11.08 2.78 -7.40
CA PRO A 14 -11.23 3.93 -6.51
C PRO A 14 -10.78 3.53 -5.10
N TYR A 15 -10.11 4.44 -4.39
CA TYR A 15 -9.65 4.14 -3.03
C TYR A 15 -10.82 3.67 -2.15
N ASP A 16 -10.69 2.46 -1.62
CA ASP A 16 -11.63 1.86 -0.67
C ASP A 16 -10.90 1.63 0.67
N PRO A 17 -11.24 2.37 1.74
CA PRO A 17 -10.61 2.20 3.05
C PRO A 17 -10.86 0.81 3.66
N THR A 18 -11.93 0.11 3.28
CA THR A 18 -12.16 -1.27 3.76
C THR A 18 -11.16 -2.28 3.20
N LEU A 19 -10.53 -1.92 2.07
CA LEU A 19 -9.53 -2.74 1.40
C LEU A 19 -8.12 -2.25 1.64
N LEU A 20 -7.88 -0.94 1.58
CA LEU A 20 -6.54 -0.36 1.51
C LEU A 20 -6.11 0.41 2.77
N ALA A 21 -7.01 0.61 3.74
CA ALA A 21 -6.63 1.11 5.06
C ALA A 21 -6.24 -0.04 6.00
N PHE A 22 -5.50 0.30 7.05
CA PHE A 22 -5.18 -0.62 8.13
C PHE A 22 -5.24 0.10 9.48
N PHE A 23 -5.37 -0.65 10.56
CA PHE A 23 -5.36 -0.08 11.90
C PHE A 23 -3.98 -0.16 12.53
N HIS A 24 -3.47 0.97 13.00
CA HIS A 24 -2.26 1.05 13.81
C HIS A 24 -2.59 1.68 15.17
N GLN A 25 -2.38 0.95 16.26
CA GLN A 25 -2.67 1.40 17.63
C GLN A 25 -4.08 1.99 17.82
N GLY A 26 -5.08 1.42 17.13
CA GLY A 26 -6.47 1.86 17.21
C GLY A 26 -6.84 3.04 16.31
N VAL A 27 -5.92 3.53 15.47
CA VAL A 27 -6.17 4.58 14.48
C VAL A 27 -6.21 3.96 13.08
N GLU A 28 -7.21 4.35 12.27
CA GLU A 28 -7.27 3.99 10.84
C GLU A 28 -6.21 4.79 10.07
N ILE A 29 -5.28 4.08 9.46
CA ILE A 29 -4.23 4.63 8.60
C ILE A 29 -4.64 4.39 7.16
N ARG A 30 -4.85 5.49 6.44
CA ARG A 30 -5.19 5.47 5.01
C ARG A 30 -3.96 5.61 4.11
N ASN A 31 -2.97 6.35 4.61
CA ASN A 31 -1.72 6.59 3.90
C ASN A 31 -0.54 6.19 4.80
N PRO A 32 0.22 5.14 4.45
CA PRO A 32 1.39 4.70 5.22
C PRO A 32 2.55 5.70 5.30
N TYR A 33 2.59 6.71 4.44
CA TYR A 33 3.60 7.77 4.46
C TYR A 33 3.20 8.97 5.29
N LEU A 34 1.98 9.00 5.85
CA LEU A 34 1.54 10.04 6.76
C LEU A 34 1.40 9.49 8.17
N SER A 35 1.70 10.34 9.15
CA SER A 35 1.47 10.05 10.58
C SER A 35 0.00 9.71 10.87
N PRO A 36 -0.31 9.07 12.02
CA PRO A 36 -1.68 8.70 12.35
C PRO A 36 -2.66 9.88 12.44
N CYS A 37 -2.15 11.08 12.72
CA CYS A 37 -2.94 12.31 12.70
C CYS A 37 -2.98 13.01 11.34
N GLY A 38 -2.33 12.46 10.31
CA GLY A 38 -2.24 12.99 8.95
C GLY A 38 -1.42 14.29 8.82
N GLY A 39 -0.76 14.74 9.89
CA GLY A 39 -0.20 16.10 9.98
C GLY A 39 1.23 16.25 9.48
N TYR A 40 1.95 15.15 9.27
CA TYR A 40 3.34 15.12 8.80
C TYR A 40 3.69 13.75 8.24
N GLU A 41 4.73 13.72 7.40
CA GLU A 41 5.24 12.51 6.75
C GLU A 41 6.03 11.62 7.70
N VAL A 42 5.94 10.31 7.50
CA VAL A 42 6.62 9.29 8.30
C VAL A 42 7.20 8.19 7.41
N ASP A 43 8.20 7.48 7.94
CA ASP A 43 8.67 6.25 7.33
C ASP A 43 7.74 5.07 7.71
N PRO A 44 7.04 4.45 6.74
CA PRO A 44 6.15 3.32 7.01
C PRO A 44 6.88 2.12 7.61
N VAL A 45 8.17 1.93 7.32
CA VAL A 45 8.97 0.85 7.89
C VAL A 45 9.15 1.09 9.39
N ALA A 46 9.58 2.30 9.77
CA ALA A 46 9.86 2.65 11.16
C ALA A 46 8.59 2.79 12.02
N VAL A 47 7.49 3.31 11.47
CA VAL A 47 6.28 3.64 12.23
C VAL A 47 5.25 2.51 12.20
N TYR A 48 5.00 1.93 11.02
CA TYR A 48 3.90 0.99 10.81
C TYR A 48 4.35 -0.46 10.71
N GLY A 49 5.65 -0.72 10.60
CA GLY A 49 6.22 -2.06 10.58
C GLY A 49 6.20 -2.72 9.21
N PHE A 50 6.13 -1.94 8.13
CA PHE A 50 6.34 -2.48 6.79
C PHE A 50 7.75 -3.08 6.66
N GLY A 51 7.87 -4.20 5.95
CA GLY A 51 9.13 -4.88 5.70
C GLY A 51 9.47 -4.93 4.21
N GLU A 52 10.74 -4.75 3.86
CA GLU A 52 11.20 -4.94 2.47
C GLU A 52 11.13 -6.42 2.09
N VAL A 53 10.51 -6.70 0.94
CA VAL A 53 10.40 -8.04 0.37
C VAL A 53 10.88 -8.08 -1.07
N TRP A 54 11.35 -9.26 -1.50
CA TRP A 54 11.68 -9.54 -2.89
C TRP A 54 10.46 -10.08 -3.62
N THR A 55 10.02 -9.42 -4.67
CA THR A 55 8.86 -9.82 -5.48
C THR A 55 9.24 -10.61 -6.73
N GLY A 56 10.55 -10.82 -6.96
CA GLY A 56 11.12 -11.58 -8.07
C GLY A 56 11.77 -10.70 -9.13
N GLY A 57 12.72 -11.25 -9.92
CA GLY A 57 13.37 -10.52 -11.01
C GLY A 57 14.02 -9.18 -10.59
N ASP A 58 14.71 -9.20 -9.45
CA ASP A 58 15.31 -8.02 -8.80
C ASP A 58 14.32 -6.92 -8.35
N CYS A 59 13.01 -7.20 -8.40
CA CYS A 59 11.98 -6.29 -7.93
C CYS A 59 11.81 -6.38 -6.41
N ARG A 60 11.48 -5.24 -5.80
CA ARG A 60 11.28 -5.10 -4.35
C ARG A 60 10.00 -4.35 -4.06
N ALA A 61 9.42 -4.62 -2.90
CA ALA A 61 8.26 -3.89 -2.38
C ALA A 61 8.35 -3.79 -0.87
N LEU A 62 7.48 -2.97 -0.26
CA LEU A 62 7.28 -2.98 1.18
C LEU A 62 5.96 -3.67 1.51
N ASP A 63 6.01 -4.71 2.33
CA ASP A 63 4.84 -5.49 2.73
C ASP A 63 4.50 -5.29 4.21
N LEU A 64 3.21 -5.20 4.49
CA LEU A 64 2.65 -5.29 5.84
C LEU A 64 1.63 -6.44 5.85
N THR A 65 1.91 -7.47 6.64
CA THR A 65 0.95 -8.57 6.88
C THR A 65 -0.14 -8.11 7.83
N LEU A 66 -1.39 -8.23 7.40
CA LEU A 66 -2.58 -7.88 8.17
C LEU A 66 -3.03 -9.06 9.05
N PRO A 67 -3.82 -8.82 10.12
CA PRO A 67 -4.28 -9.89 11.03
C PRO A 67 -5.15 -10.98 10.37
N ASP A 68 -5.75 -10.68 9.22
CA ASP A 68 -6.55 -11.61 8.43
C ASP A 68 -5.71 -12.47 7.46
N GLY A 69 -4.39 -12.28 7.46
CA GLY A 69 -3.46 -12.97 6.57
C GLY A 69 -3.30 -12.32 5.19
N CYS A 70 -4.07 -11.28 4.88
CA CYS A 70 -3.83 -10.47 3.69
C CYS A 70 -2.54 -9.65 3.84
N VAL A 71 -2.05 -9.12 2.73
CA VAL A 71 -0.85 -8.27 2.71
C VAL A 71 -1.19 -6.93 2.08
N LEU A 72 -0.79 -5.84 2.74
CA LEU A 72 -0.67 -4.54 2.07
C LEU A 72 0.72 -4.40 1.50
N ARG A 73 0.79 -4.06 0.21
CA ARG A 73 2.04 -3.89 -0.52
C ARG A 73 2.18 -2.45 -1.02
N LEU A 74 3.36 -1.88 -0.83
CA LEU A 74 3.74 -0.59 -1.37
C LEU A 74 4.83 -0.74 -2.42
N THR A 75 4.63 -0.08 -3.55
CA THR A 75 5.60 0.00 -4.64
C THR A 75 5.66 1.41 -5.22
N ASN A 76 6.73 1.72 -5.95
CA ASN A 76 6.75 2.89 -6.83
C ASN A 76 5.66 2.81 -7.91
N GLU A 77 5.51 3.87 -8.71
CA GLU A 77 4.49 3.97 -9.76
C GLU A 77 4.53 2.84 -10.81
N ASP A 78 5.70 2.23 -11.02
CA ASP A 78 5.87 1.13 -11.97
C ASP A 78 5.47 -0.24 -11.41
N GLY A 79 5.26 -0.36 -10.09
CA GLY A 79 4.96 -1.64 -9.44
C GLY A 79 6.17 -2.56 -9.22
N LEU A 80 7.40 -2.07 -9.43
CA LEU A 80 8.61 -2.91 -9.50
C LEU A 80 9.60 -2.68 -8.35
N ARG A 81 9.52 -1.55 -7.66
CA ARG A 81 10.49 -1.14 -6.64
C ARG A 81 9.79 -0.64 -5.40
N THR A 82 10.51 -0.59 -4.29
CA THR A 82 10.07 0.13 -3.10
C THR A 82 9.86 1.61 -3.46
N PRO A 83 8.84 2.29 -2.91
CA PRO A 83 8.63 3.70 -3.21
C PRO A 83 9.77 4.56 -2.66
N ASP A 84 10.10 5.66 -3.34
CA ASP A 84 10.90 6.73 -2.75
C ASP A 84 10.03 7.48 -1.74
N PRO A 85 10.46 7.62 -0.47
CA PRO A 85 9.71 8.37 0.53
C PRO A 85 9.43 9.83 0.14
N ASN A 86 10.21 10.44 -0.75
CA ASN A 86 10.00 11.81 -1.22
C ASN A 86 9.03 11.91 -2.41
N GLU A 87 8.65 10.78 -3.02
CA GLU A 87 7.75 10.70 -4.17
C GLU A 87 6.56 9.79 -3.85
N TRP A 88 6.18 9.70 -2.58
CA TRP A 88 5.14 8.76 -2.14
C TRP A 88 3.77 9.03 -2.79
N GLU A 89 3.52 10.24 -3.29
CA GLU A 89 2.25 10.58 -3.96
C GLU A 89 2.01 9.77 -5.23
N SER A 90 3.07 9.35 -5.94
CA SER A 90 2.97 8.47 -7.13
C SER A 90 3.06 6.97 -6.77
N ALA A 91 3.36 6.65 -5.52
CA ALA A 91 3.46 5.29 -5.05
C ALA A 91 2.11 4.58 -5.10
N ILE A 92 2.15 3.25 -5.28
CA ILE A 92 0.98 2.39 -5.32
C ILE A 92 0.85 1.69 -3.97
N ILE A 93 -0.37 1.65 -3.46
CA ILE A 93 -0.77 0.74 -2.39
C ILE A 93 -1.71 -0.32 -2.95
N GLY A 94 -1.37 -1.58 -2.73
CA GLY A 94 -2.17 -2.74 -3.13
C GLY A 94 -2.49 -3.64 -1.94
N ARG A 95 -3.61 -4.34 -2.02
CA ARG A 95 -3.95 -5.45 -1.13
C ARG A 95 -3.85 -6.76 -1.89
N LEU A 96 -3.15 -7.70 -1.28
CA LEU A 96 -2.99 -9.06 -1.76
C LEU A 96 -3.71 -10.03 -0.80
N SER A 97 -4.22 -11.12 -1.35
CA SER A 97 -4.72 -12.26 -0.56
C SER A 97 -3.57 -12.96 0.18
N SER A 98 -3.90 -13.91 1.05
CA SER A 98 -2.90 -14.79 1.70
C SER A 98 -2.06 -15.57 0.69
N ASP A 99 -2.61 -15.86 -0.47
CA ASP A 99 -1.94 -16.56 -1.58
C ASP A 99 -1.17 -15.61 -2.50
N HIS A 100 -1.09 -14.32 -2.13
CA HIS A 100 -0.44 -13.24 -2.87
C HIS A 100 -1.10 -12.89 -4.22
N ASP A 101 -2.38 -13.23 -4.39
CA ASP A 101 -3.19 -12.74 -5.51
C ASP A 101 -3.63 -11.29 -5.26
N GLU A 102 -3.59 -10.45 -6.28
CA GLU A 102 -4.03 -9.06 -6.19
C GLU A 102 -5.56 -8.97 -5.99
N ILE A 103 -5.97 -8.18 -5.00
CA ILE A 103 -7.39 -7.94 -4.66
C ILE A 103 -7.82 -6.53 -5.11
N ALA A 104 -7.00 -5.52 -4.82
CA ALA A 104 -7.25 -4.13 -5.18
C ALA A 104 -5.97 -3.32 -5.08
N TRP A 105 -5.87 -2.23 -5.84
CA TRP A 105 -4.80 -1.25 -5.70
C TRP A 105 -5.24 0.15 -6.11
N CYS A 106 -4.55 1.16 -5.57
CA CYS A 106 -4.67 2.55 -6.01
C CYS A 106 -3.34 3.30 -5.86
N VAL A 107 -3.29 4.51 -6.42
CA VAL A 107 -2.17 5.43 -6.24
C VAL A 107 -2.37 6.19 -4.93
N LEU A 108 -1.31 6.38 -4.14
CA LEU A 108 -1.37 7.01 -2.81
C LEU A 108 -1.79 8.49 -2.88
N GLY A 109 -1.44 9.21 -3.94
CA GLY A 109 -1.93 10.58 -4.20
C GLY A 109 -3.44 10.66 -4.47
N GLU A 110 -4.11 9.54 -4.76
CA GLU A 110 -5.57 9.47 -4.91
C GLU A 110 -6.28 9.15 -3.58
N VAL A 111 -5.53 8.82 -2.52
CA VAL A 111 -6.08 8.58 -1.19
C VAL A 111 -6.60 9.90 -0.62
N PRO A 112 -7.87 9.97 -0.21
CA PRO A 112 -8.40 11.17 0.42
C PRO A 112 -7.60 11.48 1.69
N LEU A 113 -6.91 12.62 1.69
CA LEU A 113 -6.39 13.22 2.92
C LEU A 113 -7.60 13.39 3.85
N THR A 114 -7.46 13.00 5.12
CA THR A 114 -8.50 13.20 6.13
C THR A 114 -8.65 14.69 6.43
N THR A 115 -9.18 15.46 5.50
CA THR A 115 -9.79 16.77 5.75
C THR A 115 -11.23 16.52 6.13
N ASP A 116 -11.47 16.29 7.41
CA ASP A 116 -12.75 16.68 8.02
C ASP A 116 -12.43 17.36 9.36
N ARG A 117 -12.49 18.68 9.34
CA ARG A 117 -12.58 19.52 10.53
C ARG A 117 -13.68 20.54 10.32
#